data_AF-A0A2V2U2G6-F1
#
_entry.id   AF-A0A2V2U2G6-F1
#
_cell.length_a   1.000
_cell.length_b   1.000
_cell.length_c   1.000
_cell.angle_alpha   90.00
_cell.angle_beta   90.00
_cell.angle_gamma   90.00
#
_symmetry.space_group_name_H-M   'P 1'
#
loop_
_entity.id
_entity.type
_entity.pdbx_description
1 polymer ?
#
loop_
_entity_poly.entity_id
_entity_poly.type
_entity_poly.pdbx_seq_one_letter_code
_entity_poly.pdbx_strand_id
1 'polypeptide(L)'
;MDYVSTTKQDEKIMLESIGVKSIDDLVDSFRPMLSNESLDLPPALTEMELMQHMKNIPKGNKIMRYFVGAGSYNRYIPSALNHLVVRGEFLTGYTPYQAEISQGTLHAMYEFQSFICLLTGMDVVNASLYDGASASAEAALMSASYTGRKQISVGNNIHP
;
A
#
# COMPACT_ATOMS: atom_id res chain seq x y z
N MET A 1 12.39 -18.32 6.83
CA MET A 1 11.22 -18.53 7.73
C MET A 1 10.05 -18.93 6.84
N ASP A 2 9.28 -19.97 7.15
CA ASP A 2 8.14 -20.34 6.29
C ASP A 2 7.06 -19.25 6.34
N TYR A 3 6.59 -18.83 5.16
CA TYR A 3 5.53 -17.81 5.06
C TYR A 3 4.18 -18.35 5.56
N VAL A 4 3.92 -19.62 5.31
CA VAL A 4 2.73 -20.32 5.81
C VAL A 4 3.03 -20.80 7.23
N SER A 5 2.35 -20.21 8.20
CA SER A 5 2.52 -20.56 9.62
C SER A 5 1.82 -21.86 10.02
N THR A 6 0.87 -22.34 9.20
CA THR A 6 0.10 -23.56 9.45
C THR A 6 0.97 -24.79 9.26
N THR A 7 1.04 -25.63 10.30
CA THR A 7 1.75 -26.92 10.22
C THR A 7 0.86 -28.02 9.65
N LYS A 8 1.45 -29.14 9.23
CA LYS A 8 0.68 -30.34 8.81
C LYS A 8 -0.23 -30.88 9.92
N GLN A 9 0.14 -30.67 11.18
CA GLN A 9 -0.68 -31.07 12.32
C GLN A 9 -1.89 -30.15 12.47
N ASP A 10 -1.71 -28.84 12.33
CA ASP A 10 -2.80 -27.87 12.34
C ASP A 10 -3.77 -28.13 11.19
N GLU A 11 -3.23 -28.39 9.99
CA GLU A 11 -4.03 -28.76 8.80
C GLU A 11 -4.90 -29.98 9.09
N LYS A 12 -4.33 -31.06 9.65
CA LYS A 12 -5.10 -32.26 10.02
C LYS A 12 -6.23 -31.96 11.01
N ILE A 13 -5.94 -31.20 12.07
CA ILE A 13 -6.93 -30.83 13.09
C ILE A 13 -8.06 -29.99 12.48
N MET A 14 -7.72 -29.03 11.61
CA MET A 14 -8.70 -28.17 10.95
C MET A 14 -9.58 -28.95 9.96
N LEU A 15 -9.00 -29.85 9.16
CA LEU A 15 -9.73 -30.71 8.22
C LEU A 15 -10.70 -31.65 8.95
N GLU A 16 -10.25 -32.30 10.03
CA GLU A 16 -11.10 -33.15 10.87
C GLU A 16 -12.26 -32.35 11.50
N SER A 17 -12.01 -31.11 11.95
CA SER A 17 -13.02 -30.22 12.56
C SER A 17 -14.14 -29.85 11.59
N ILE A 18 -13.82 -29.60 10.32
CA ILE A 18 -14.80 -29.24 9.28
C ILE A 18 -15.36 -30.45 8.53
N GLY A 19 -14.88 -31.67 8.83
CA GLY A 19 -15.40 -32.93 8.28
C GLY A 19 -14.99 -33.27 6.85
N VAL A 20 -13.88 -32.70 6.35
CA VAL A 20 -13.34 -32.97 5.00
C VAL A 20 -12.00 -33.71 5.11
N LYS A 21 -11.62 -34.49 4.08
CA LYS A 21 -10.42 -35.35 4.17
C LYS A 21 -9.15 -34.67 3.63
N SER A 22 -9.31 -33.64 2.80
CA SER A 22 -8.20 -32.95 2.15
C SER A 22 -8.55 -31.49 1.81
N ILE A 23 -7.53 -30.68 1.53
CA ILE A 23 -7.71 -29.34 0.96
C ILE A 23 -8.38 -29.43 -0.42
N ASP A 24 -8.08 -30.47 -1.20
CA ASP A 24 -8.70 -30.69 -2.50
C ASP A 24 -10.22 -30.89 -2.37
N ASP A 25 -10.67 -31.63 -1.35
CA ASP A 25 -12.10 -31.81 -1.02
C ASP A 25 -12.74 -30.48 -0.61
N LEU A 26 -12.01 -29.63 0.13
CA LEU A 26 -12.51 -28.34 0.62
C LEU A 26 -12.77 -27.35 -0.53
N VAL A 27 -11.91 -27.34 -1.54
CA VAL A 27 -11.96 -26.35 -2.65
C VAL A 27 -12.72 -26.83 -3.88
N ASP A 28 -13.16 -28.10 -3.90
CA ASP A 28 -13.81 -28.73 -5.08
C ASP A 28 -14.96 -27.89 -5.64
N SER A 29 -15.80 -27.33 -4.75
CA SER A 29 -16.98 -26.52 -5.11
C SER A 29 -16.67 -25.16 -5.74
N PHE A 30 -15.43 -24.66 -5.65
CA PHE A 30 -15.03 -23.36 -6.18
C PHE A 30 -13.70 -23.40 -6.93
N ARG A 31 -13.27 -24.57 -7.43
CA ARG A 31 -12.03 -24.68 -8.20
C ARG A 31 -12.06 -23.75 -9.42
N PRO A 32 -11.18 -22.74 -9.50
CA PRO A 32 -11.06 -21.91 -10.70
C PRO A 32 -10.62 -22.73 -11.91
N MET A 33 -10.92 -22.24 -13.12
CA MET A 33 -10.63 -22.93 -14.38
C MET A 33 -9.15 -23.32 -14.56
N LEU A 34 -8.23 -22.58 -13.93
CA LEU A 34 -6.78 -22.80 -14.01
C LEU A 34 -6.22 -23.74 -12.91
N SER A 35 -7.06 -24.36 -12.08
CA SER A 35 -6.61 -25.15 -10.92
C SER A 35 -5.79 -26.39 -11.27
N ASN A 36 -5.86 -26.87 -12.51
CA ASN A 36 -5.16 -28.07 -12.97
C ASN A 36 -3.94 -27.73 -13.83
N GLU A 37 -3.65 -26.44 -14.05
CA GLU A 37 -2.49 -26.00 -14.81
C GLU A 37 -1.38 -25.60 -13.85
N SER A 38 -0.19 -26.16 -14.06
CA SER A 38 1.00 -25.64 -13.39
C SER A 38 1.25 -24.23 -13.91
N LEU A 39 1.42 -23.27 -13.00
CA LEU A 39 1.86 -21.94 -13.38
C LEU A 39 3.27 -22.03 -13.98
N ASP A 40 3.50 -21.42 -15.14
CA ASP A 40 4.82 -21.31 -15.78
C ASP A 40 5.64 -20.24 -15.05
N LEU A 41 6.16 -20.61 -13.88
CA LEU A 41 6.96 -19.76 -13.02
C LEU A 41 8.41 -20.27 -12.92
N PRO A 42 9.39 -19.37 -12.74
CA PRO A 42 10.74 -19.79 -12.40
C PRO A 42 10.77 -20.65 -11.13
N PRO A 43 11.82 -21.48 -10.95
CA PRO A 43 12.01 -22.24 -9.72
C PRO A 43 11.99 -21.35 -8.49
N ALA A 44 11.41 -21.85 -7.40
CA ALA A 44 11.40 -21.16 -6.12
C ALA A 44 12.83 -20.90 -5.63
N LEU A 45 13.08 -19.69 -5.16
CA LEU A 45 14.35 -19.30 -4.55
C LEU A 45 14.27 -19.46 -3.04
N THR A 46 15.37 -19.85 -2.41
CA THR A 46 15.53 -19.69 -0.96
C THR A 46 15.51 -18.20 -0.60
N GLU A 47 15.25 -17.89 0.67
CA GLU A 47 15.27 -16.51 1.18
C GLU A 47 16.60 -15.79 0.87
N MET A 48 17.74 -16.51 1.00
CA MET A 48 19.07 -15.96 0.71
C MET A 48 19.26 -15.67 -0.79
N GLU A 49 18.84 -16.60 -1.65
CA GLU A 49 18.90 -16.43 -3.10
C GLU A 49 18.00 -15.29 -3.57
N LEU A 50 16.78 -15.19 -3.03
CA LEU A 50 15.85 -14.11 -3.33
C LEU A 50 16.43 -12.75 -2.93
N MET A 51 16.99 -12.64 -1.73
CA MET A 51 17.63 -11.40 -1.27
C MET A 51 18.80 -11.00 -2.17
N GLN A 52 19.61 -11.97 -2.62
CA GLN A 52 20.70 -11.71 -3.55
C GLN A 52 20.18 -11.31 -4.93
N HIS A 53 19.13 -11.97 -5.42
CA HIS A 53 18.46 -11.66 -6.68
C HIS A 53 17.93 -10.22 -6.68
N MET A 54 17.16 -9.84 -5.65
CA MET A 54 16.59 -8.49 -5.51
C MET A 54 17.67 -7.40 -5.45
N LYS A 55 18.83 -7.67 -4.81
CA LYS A 55 19.99 -6.75 -4.80
C LYS A 55 20.63 -6.58 -6.18
N ASN A 56 20.51 -7.56 -7.07
CA ASN A 56 21.13 -7.52 -8.39
C ASN A 56 20.28 -6.75 -9.42
N ILE A 57 18.96 -6.75 -9.29
CA ILE A 57 18.03 -6.09 -10.21
C ILE A 57 18.40 -4.62 -10.49
N PRO A 58 18.62 -3.75 -9.48
CA PRO A 58 18.86 -2.33 -9.73
C PRO A 58 20.29 -2.01 -10.18
N LYS A 59 21.18 -2.99 -10.40
CA LYS A 59 22.61 -2.73 -10.73
C LYS A 59 22.82 -1.95 -12.03
N GLY A 60 21.85 -1.96 -12.94
CA GLY A 60 21.88 -1.14 -14.16
C GLY A 60 21.39 0.31 -13.97
N ASN A 61 20.76 0.62 -12.83
CA ASN A 61 20.18 1.93 -12.58
C ASN A 61 21.26 2.93 -12.16
N LYS A 62 21.20 4.14 -12.71
CA LYS A 62 22.08 5.26 -12.31
C LYS A 62 21.38 6.11 -11.27
N ILE A 63 21.96 6.20 -10.07
CA ILE A 63 21.51 7.14 -9.05
C ILE A 63 22.03 8.53 -9.44
N MET A 64 21.14 9.41 -9.88
CA MET A 64 21.48 10.76 -10.33
C MET A 64 20.80 11.81 -9.48
N ARG A 65 21.42 12.98 -9.37
CA ARG A 65 20.72 14.18 -8.93
C ARG A 65 19.86 14.68 -10.08
N TYR A 66 18.57 14.86 -9.85
CA TYR A 66 17.61 15.33 -10.84
C TYR A 66 16.99 16.65 -10.39
N PHE A 67 16.77 17.53 -11.38
CA PHE A 67 16.18 18.86 -11.20
C PHE A 67 15.03 19.11 -12.20
N VAL A 68 14.45 18.03 -12.75
CA VAL A 68 13.36 18.11 -13.73
C VAL A 68 12.05 18.64 -13.15
N GLY A 69 11.88 18.54 -11.82
CA GLY A 69 10.67 19.02 -11.13
C GLY A 69 9.46 18.15 -11.45
N ALA A 70 8.37 18.78 -11.89
CA ALA A 70 7.10 18.11 -12.24
C ALA A 70 6.52 17.25 -11.09
N GLY A 71 6.42 17.82 -9.89
CA GLY A 71 5.86 17.13 -8.73
C GLY A 71 6.80 16.17 -8.00
N SER A 72 7.98 15.84 -8.57
CA SER A 72 8.99 15.01 -7.90
C SER A 72 10.28 15.79 -7.68
N TYR A 73 10.63 15.94 -6.40
CA TYR A 73 11.76 16.76 -5.97
C TYR A 73 12.67 15.95 -5.06
N ASN A 74 13.97 15.99 -5.33
CA ASN A 74 14.95 15.36 -4.48
C ASN A 74 14.93 16.01 -3.08
N ARG A 75 14.85 15.19 -2.03
CA ARG A 75 14.74 15.64 -0.63
C ARG A 75 15.57 14.78 0.29
N TYR A 76 16.07 15.38 1.37
CA TYR A 76 16.71 14.64 2.45
C TYR A 76 15.66 13.89 3.27
N ILE A 77 15.86 12.59 3.47
CA ILE A 77 15.03 11.76 4.35
C ILE A 77 15.86 11.46 5.59
N PRO A 78 15.50 12.01 6.78
CA PRO A 78 16.17 11.71 8.03
C PRO A 78 16.26 10.20 8.30
N SER A 79 17.44 9.72 8.71
CA SER A 79 17.69 8.29 8.94
C SER A 79 16.75 7.66 9.96
N ALA A 80 16.33 8.43 10.96
CA ALA A 80 15.35 8.01 11.97
C ALA A 80 14.02 7.55 11.36
N LEU A 81 13.60 8.10 10.21
CA LEU A 81 12.35 7.72 9.56
C LEU A 81 12.34 6.25 9.12
N ASN A 82 13.48 5.74 8.64
CA ASN A 82 13.58 4.33 8.25
C ASN A 82 13.34 3.39 9.44
N HIS A 83 13.72 3.79 10.66
CA HIS A 83 13.44 3.03 11.86
C HIS A 83 11.98 3.18 12.32
N LEU A 84 11.35 4.33 12.07
CA LEU A 84 9.96 4.57 12.44
C LEU A 84 8.99 3.80 11.53
N VAL A 85 9.18 3.85 10.22
CA VAL A 85 8.25 3.22 9.25
C VAL A 85 8.23 1.70 9.32
N VAL A 86 9.27 1.07 9.87
CA VAL A 86 9.33 -0.39 10.04
C VAL A 86 8.72 -0.89 11.36
N ARG A 87 8.27 0.02 12.23
CA ARG A 87 7.55 -0.37 13.46
C ARG A 87 6.19 -0.96 13.10
N GLY A 88 5.77 -2.01 13.81
CA GLY A 88 4.57 -2.79 13.46
C GLY A 88 3.28 -1.96 13.37
N GLU A 89 3.12 -0.96 14.24
CA GLU A 89 1.98 -0.04 14.22
C GLU A 89 1.84 0.76 12.91
N PHE A 90 2.96 0.99 12.19
CA PHE A 90 2.96 1.70 10.90
C PHE A 90 3.08 0.74 9.71
N LEU A 91 3.81 -0.37 9.87
CA LEU A 91 4.10 -1.29 8.77
C LEU A 91 3.01 -2.35 8.57
N THR A 92 2.45 -2.88 9.65
CA THR A 92 1.50 -4.01 9.60
C THR A 92 0.08 -3.62 10.04
N GLY A 93 -0.08 -2.45 10.67
CA GLY A 93 -1.40 -1.87 10.93
C GLY A 93 -2.17 -1.60 9.63
N TYR A 94 -3.47 -1.88 9.62
CA TYR A 94 -4.36 -1.51 8.53
C TYR A 94 -5.21 -0.29 8.89
N THR A 95 -6.26 -0.01 8.12
CA THR A 95 -7.19 1.09 8.40
C THR A 95 -7.62 1.07 9.88
N PRO A 96 -7.53 2.19 10.60
CA PRO A 96 -7.72 2.24 12.05
C PRO A 96 -9.21 2.21 12.45
N TYR A 97 -9.93 1.17 12.06
CA TYR A 97 -11.36 0.99 12.38
C TYR A 97 -11.60 0.82 13.88
N GLN A 98 -10.64 0.24 14.60
CA GLN A 98 -10.68 0.06 16.06
C GLN A 98 -9.83 1.16 16.70
N ALA A 99 -10.45 2.30 16.97
CA ALA A 99 -9.74 3.52 17.37
C ALA A 99 -8.97 3.36 18.69
N GLU A 100 -9.52 2.63 19.65
CA GLU A 100 -8.98 2.41 21.00
C GLU A 100 -7.60 1.73 20.97
N ILE A 101 -7.35 0.89 19.96
CA ILE A 101 -6.09 0.17 19.77
C ILE A 101 -5.24 0.73 18.62
N SER A 102 -5.67 1.84 18.00
CA SER A 102 -4.99 2.46 16.84
C SER A 102 -4.54 3.90 17.10
N GLN A 103 -4.49 4.33 18.36
CA GLN A 103 -4.22 5.73 18.74
C GLN A 103 -2.89 6.28 18.21
N GLY A 104 -1.85 5.46 18.08
CA GLY A 104 -0.56 5.89 17.52
C GLY A 104 -0.67 6.36 16.06
N THR A 105 -1.32 5.56 15.22
CA THR A 105 -1.55 5.86 13.80
C THR A 105 -2.52 7.03 13.64
N LEU A 106 -3.61 7.05 14.43
CA LEU A 106 -4.57 8.15 14.42
C LEU A 106 -3.93 9.49 14.82
N HIS A 107 -3.05 9.47 15.81
CA HIS A 107 -2.30 10.67 16.21
C HIS A 107 -1.37 11.14 15.09
N ALA A 108 -0.63 10.24 14.44
CA ALA A 108 0.20 10.60 13.29
C ALA A 108 -0.62 11.19 12.12
N MET A 109 -1.82 10.66 11.85
CA MET A 109 -2.75 11.21 10.88
C MET A 109 -3.23 12.61 11.28
N TYR A 110 -3.58 12.82 12.55
CA TYR A 110 -3.98 14.12 13.07
C TYR A 110 -2.86 15.17 12.93
N GLU A 111 -1.61 14.80 13.23
CA GLU A 111 -0.45 15.67 13.05
C GLU A 111 -0.22 16.02 11.58
N PHE A 112 -0.36 15.05 10.67
CA PHE A 112 -0.34 15.31 9.23
C PHE A 112 -1.43 16.31 8.82
N GLN A 113 -2.68 16.09 9.26
CA GLN A 113 -3.79 16.96 8.91
C GLN A 113 -3.56 18.37 9.46
N SER A 114 -3.17 18.49 10.73
CA SER A 114 -2.88 19.76 11.37
C SER A 114 -1.78 20.53 10.64
N PHE A 115 -0.69 19.84 10.28
CA PHE A 115 0.41 20.43 9.54
C PHE A 115 -0.02 20.94 8.16
N ILE A 116 -0.82 20.18 7.41
CA ILE A 116 -1.28 20.61 6.08
C ILE A 116 -2.32 21.74 6.19
N CYS A 117 -3.22 21.73 7.18
CA CYS A 117 -4.10 22.88 7.48
C CYS A 117 -3.28 24.15 7.70
N LEU A 118 -2.25 24.10 8.56
CA LEU A 118 -1.37 25.23 8.85
C LEU A 118 -0.60 25.69 7.61
N LEU A 119 -0.09 24.75 6.80
CA LEU A 119 0.68 25.06 5.60
C LEU A 119 -0.17 25.69 4.50
N THR A 120 -1.41 25.24 4.34
CA THR A 120 -2.31 25.67 3.25
C THR A 120 -3.26 26.79 3.65
N GLY A 121 -3.41 27.05 4.95
CA GLY A 121 -4.40 28.00 5.49
C GLY A 121 -5.85 27.50 5.38
N MET A 122 -6.06 26.19 5.21
CA MET A 122 -7.40 25.59 5.10
C MET A 122 -7.94 25.16 6.46
N ASP A 123 -9.27 25.20 6.60
CA ASP A 123 -9.96 24.84 7.85
C ASP A 123 -9.89 23.32 8.13
N VAL A 124 -9.97 22.50 7.08
CA VAL A 124 -10.00 21.03 7.16
C VAL A 124 -9.21 20.42 6.00
N VAL A 125 -8.52 19.32 6.30
CA VAL A 125 -7.88 18.45 5.31
C VAL A 125 -8.13 16.98 5.66
N ASN A 126 -8.13 16.11 4.65
CA ASN A 126 -8.28 14.67 4.86
C ASN A 126 -6.94 14.00 5.23
N ALA A 127 -7.00 12.70 5.54
CA ALA A 127 -5.83 11.89 5.88
C ALA A 127 -5.16 11.27 4.62
N SER A 128 -4.85 12.11 3.64
CA SER A 128 -4.19 11.81 2.34
C SER A 128 -5.08 11.35 1.18
N LEU A 129 -4.50 11.42 -0.03
CA LEU A 129 -4.96 10.84 -1.30
C LEU A 129 -3.73 10.22 -2.00
N TYR A 130 -3.94 9.48 -3.10
CA TYR A 130 -2.88 8.72 -3.76
C TYR A 130 -1.74 9.59 -4.32
N ASP A 131 -2.08 10.66 -5.03
CA ASP A 131 -1.11 11.58 -5.64
C ASP A 131 -1.75 12.96 -5.96
N GLY A 132 -0.95 13.88 -6.47
CA GLY A 132 -1.43 15.23 -6.82
C GLY A 132 -2.41 15.26 -7.99
N ALA A 133 -2.34 14.33 -8.93
CA ALA A 133 -3.22 14.28 -10.09
C ALA A 133 -4.63 13.81 -9.70
N SER A 134 -4.72 12.69 -8.98
CA SER A 134 -5.96 12.18 -8.39
C SER A 134 -6.57 13.18 -7.40
N ALA A 135 -5.75 13.84 -6.58
CA ALA A 135 -6.24 14.91 -5.69
C ALA A 135 -6.85 16.09 -6.45
N SER A 136 -6.25 16.49 -7.58
CA SER A 136 -6.78 17.56 -8.44
C SER A 136 -8.11 17.15 -9.09
N ALA A 137 -8.23 15.87 -9.50
CA ALA A 137 -9.48 15.33 -10.02
C ALA A 137 -10.59 15.29 -8.95
N GLU A 138 -10.28 14.86 -7.72
CA GLU A 138 -11.23 14.88 -6.59
C GLU A 138 -11.69 16.30 -6.27
N ALA A 139 -10.79 17.29 -6.32
CA ALA A 139 -11.17 18.70 -6.14
C ALA A 139 -12.14 19.18 -7.22
N ALA A 140 -11.93 18.78 -8.48
CA ALA A 140 -12.83 19.10 -9.58
C ALA A 140 -14.21 18.44 -9.42
N LEU A 141 -14.24 17.16 -9.02
CA LEU A 141 -15.47 16.42 -8.75
C LEU A 141 -16.26 17.00 -7.57
N MET A 142 -15.57 17.33 -6.48
CA MET A 142 -16.17 17.98 -5.32
C MET A 142 -16.77 19.34 -5.69
N SER A 143 -16.05 20.15 -6.49
CA SER A 143 -16.53 21.45 -6.97
C SER A 143 -17.74 21.32 -7.88
N ALA A 144 -17.72 20.35 -8.81
CA ALA A 144 -18.86 20.08 -9.70
C ALA A 144 -20.09 19.61 -8.92
N SER A 145 -19.90 18.72 -7.95
CA SER A 145 -20.96 18.22 -7.06
C SER A 145 -21.60 19.34 -6.24
N TYR A 146 -20.78 20.20 -5.63
CA TYR A 146 -21.28 21.32 -4.82
C TYR A 146 -21.98 22.40 -5.64
N THR A 147 -21.47 22.72 -6.83
CA THR A 147 -22.01 23.82 -7.66
C THR A 147 -23.08 23.39 -8.66
N GLY A 148 -23.21 22.09 -8.94
CA GLY A 148 -24.06 21.54 -9.98
C GLY A 148 -23.58 21.84 -11.42
N ARG A 149 -22.40 22.44 -11.58
CA ARG A 149 -21.86 22.82 -12.89
C ARG A 149 -21.16 21.64 -13.55
N LYS A 150 -21.23 21.60 -14.88
CA LYS A 150 -20.65 20.51 -15.71
C LYS A 150 -19.31 20.87 -16.36
N GLN A 151 -18.78 22.05 -16.07
CA GLN A 151 -17.54 22.55 -16.67
C GLN A 151 -16.59 23.03 -15.57
N ILE A 152 -15.30 22.68 -15.74
CA ILE A 152 -14.20 23.06 -14.85
C ILE A 152 -13.14 23.75 -15.71
N SER A 153 -12.70 24.92 -15.27
CA SER A 153 -11.58 25.62 -15.89
C SER A 153 -10.27 25.12 -15.31
N VAL A 154 -9.33 24.74 -16.17
CA VAL A 154 -8.01 24.25 -15.78
C VAL A 154 -6.95 25.23 -16.28
N GLY A 155 -6.00 25.58 -15.43
CA GLY A 155 -4.90 26.47 -15.81
C GLY A 155 -3.90 25.78 -16.73
N ASN A 156 -3.34 26.51 -17.71
CA ASN A 156 -2.38 25.96 -18.67
C ASN A 156 -1.01 25.59 -18.07
N ASN A 157 -0.75 25.96 -16.82
CA ASN A 157 0.54 25.80 -16.14
C ASN A 157 0.56 24.69 -15.08
N ILE A 158 -0.47 23.82 -15.06
CA ILE A 158 -0.43 22.63 -14.21
C ILE A 158 0.61 21.64 -14.75
N HIS A 159 1.04 20.70 -13.91
CA HIS A 159 1.87 19.59 -14.38
C HIS A 159 1.09 18.75 -15.41
N PRO A 160 1.76 18.28 -16.48
CA PRO A 160 1.14 17.44 -17.50
C PRO A 160 0.71 16.07 -16.96
#